data_AF-A0A3B0PS99-F1
#
_entry.id   AF-A0A3B0PS99-F1
#
_cell.length_a   1.000
_cell.length_b   1.000
_cell.length_c   1.000
_cell.angle_alpha   90.00
_cell.angle_beta   90.00
_cell.angle_gamma   90.00
#
_symmetry.space_group_name_H-M   'P 1'
#
loop_
_entity.id
_entity.type
_entity.pdbx_description
1 polymer ?
#
loop_
_entity_poly.entity_id
_entity_poly.type
_entity_poly.pdbx_seq_one_letter_code
_entity_poly.pdbx_strand_id
1 'polypeptide(L)'
;MRKVLNELGVEYEEKVGEAAFYGPKMDIQIFTALGHEITVSTLQLDFLLPQKFNMTFTNKNNEDERPVLIHRGLVGTYERFVAILIEQTKGVLPFW
;
A
#
# COMPACT_ATOMS: atom_id res chain seq x y z
N MET A 1 -10.56 -5.69 2.38
CA MET A 1 -10.08 -4.29 2.43
C MET A 1 -11.13 -3.35 3.01
N ARG A 2 -12.29 -3.15 2.36
CA ARG A 2 -13.40 -2.32 2.90
C ARG A 2 -13.72 -2.54 4.39
N LYS A 3 -13.92 -3.81 4.78
CA LYS A 3 -14.18 -4.18 6.19
C LYS A 3 -13.10 -3.67 7.15
N VAL A 4 -11.83 -3.83 6.78
CA VAL A 4 -10.69 -3.38 7.60
C VAL A 4 -10.67 -1.86 7.72
N LEU A 5 -10.93 -1.12 6.63
CA LEU A 5 -10.97 0.35 6.66
C LEU A 5 -12.12 0.86 7.55
N ASN A 6 -13.28 0.22 7.47
CA ASN A 6 -14.43 0.55 8.31
C ASN A 6 -14.15 0.25 9.80
N GLU A 7 -13.51 -0.89 10.12
CA GLU A 7 -13.12 -1.24 11.49
C GLU A 7 -12.09 -0.26 12.07
N LEU A 8 -11.19 0.27 11.23
CA LEU A 8 -10.20 1.27 11.62
C LEU A 8 -10.75 2.70 11.67
N GLY A 9 -11.99 2.93 11.19
CA GLY A 9 -12.58 4.27 11.11
C GLY A 9 -11.84 5.22 10.17
N VAL A 10 -11.16 4.69 9.15
CA VAL A 10 -10.40 5.49 8.17
C VAL A 10 -11.33 5.96 7.07
N GLU A 11 -11.27 7.24 6.72
CA GLU A 11 -11.97 7.78 5.55
C GLU A 11 -11.27 7.32 4.26
N TYR A 12 -12.04 6.84 3.29
CA TYR A 12 -11.52 6.42 1.99
C TYR A 12 -12.54 6.69 0.89
N GLU A 13 -12.04 6.85 -0.33
CA GLU A 13 -12.83 6.88 -1.55
C GLU A 13 -12.63 5.58 -2.33
N GLU A 14 -13.73 5.00 -2.86
CA GLU A 14 -13.62 3.83 -3.73
C GLU A 14 -13.40 4.25 -5.18
N LYS A 15 -12.24 3.89 -5.74
CA LYS A 15 -11.94 4.06 -7.16
C LYS A 15 -12.13 2.74 -7.90
N VAL A 16 -13.18 2.64 -8.71
CA VAL A 16 -13.46 1.45 -9.54
C VAL A 16 -12.49 1.43 -10.73
N GLY A 17 -11.83 0.28 -10.94
CA GLY A 17 -10.94 0.07 -12.09
C GLY A 17 -9.47 0.45 -11.88
N GLU A 18 -9.11 1.06 -10.75
CA GLU A 18 -7.70 1.34 -10.42
C GLU A 18 -7.00 0.18 -9.71
N ALA A 19 -7.75 -0.85 -9.29
CA ALA A 19 -7.21 -2.02 -8.63
C ALA A 19 -6.17 -2.73 -9.51
N ALA A 20 -5.11 -3.25 -8.88
CA ALA A 20 -4.15 -4.06 -9.60
C ALA A 20 -4.81 -5.33 -10.14
N PHE A 21 -4.32 -5.83 -11.27
CA PHE A 21 -4.88 -7.03 -11.92
C PHE A 21 -4.83 -8.29 -11.03
N TYR A 22 -4.04 -8.29 -9.96
CA TYR A 22 -3.85 -9.39 -9.01
C TYR A 22 -4.62 -9.25 -7.69
N GLY A 23 -5.30 -8.12 -7.47
CA GLY A 23 -6.15 -7.92 -6.30
C GLY A 23 -6.35 -6.46 -5.89
N PRO A 24 -7.14 -6.23 -4.83
CA PRO A 24 -7.46 -4.89 -4.35
C PRO A 24 -6.23 -4.19 -3.78
N LYS A 25 -6.13 -2.89 -4.04
CA LYS A 25 -5.11 -2.00 -3.49
C LYS A 25 -5.76 -0.88 -2.67
N MET A 26 -5.04 -0.41 -1.66
CA MET A 26 -5.29 0.82 -0.94
C MET A 26 -4.08 1.72 -1.17
N ASP A 27 -4.33 2.91 -1.69
CA ASP A 27 -3.31 3.93 -1.90
C ASP A 27 -3.54 5.10 -0.93
N ILE A 28 -2.48 5.55 -0.28
CA ILE A 28 -2.50 6.75 0.56
C ILE A 28 -2.08 7.92 -0.30
N GLN A 29 -3.01 8.84 -0.49
CA GLN A 29 -2.83 10.06 -1.25
C GLN A 29 -2.45 11.21 -0.31
N ILE A 30 -1.55 12.08 -0.76
CA ILE A 30 -1.29 13.37 -0.13
C ILE A 30 -1.32 14.47 -1.19
N PHE A 31 -1.46 15.71 -0.73
CA PHE A 31 -1.33 16.88 -1.58
C PHE A 31 0.06 17.51 -1.43
N THR A 32 0.69 17.82 -2.55
CA THR A 32 1.89 18.66 -2.59
C THR A 32 1.55 20.11 -2.23
N ALA A 33 2.55 20.96 -1.98
CA ALA A 33 2.36 22.38 -1.70
C ALA A 33 1.75 23.14 -2.89
N LEU A 34 1.87 22.60 -4.11
CA LEU A 34 1.20 23.11 -5.32
C LEU A 34 -0.20 22.54 -5.52
N GLY A 35 -0.69 21.69 -4.62
CA GLY A 35 -2.03 21.09 -4.67
C GLY A 35 -2.16 19.88 -5.59
N HIS A 36 -1.04 19.29 -6.05
CA HIS A 36 -1.10 18.04 -6.82
C HIS A 36 -1.30 16.84 -5.89
N GLU A 37 -2.23 15.96 -6.25
CA GLU A 37 -2.43 14.69 -5.54
C GLU A 37 -1.39 13.67 -5.99
N ILE A 38 -0.70 13.06 -5.02
CA ILE A 38 0.30 12.03 -5.27
C ILE A 38 0.14 10.85 -4.31
N THR A 39 0.38 9.65 -4.83
CA THR A 39 0.43 8.44 -4.01
C THR A 39 1.78 8.31 -3.34
N VAL A 40 1.78 8.21 -2.02
CA VAL A 40 2.99 8.08 -1.20
C VAL A 40 3.13 6.72 -0.54
N SER A 41 2.03 6.01 -0.36
CA SER A 41 2.06 4.69 0.24
C SER A 41 1.00 3.81 -0.39
N THR A 42 1.26 2.51 -0.42
CA THR A 42 0.35 1.52 -1.00
C THR A 42 0.38 0.23 -0.20
N LEU A 43 -0.79 -0.38 -0.04
CA LEU A 43 -0.97 -1.73 0.49
C LEU A 43 -1.82 -2.51 -0.48
N GLN A 44 -1.34 -3.66 -0.92
CA GLN A 44 -1.97 -4.43 -1.99
C GLN A 44 -2.08 -5.89 -1.58
N LEU A 45 -3.29 -6.45 -1.71
CA LEU A 45 -3.51 -7.87 -1.49
C LEU A 45 -3.34 -8.59 -2.82
N ASP A 46 -2.45 -9.58 -2.86
CA ASP A 46 -2.12 -10.34 -4.05
C ASP A 46 -2.48 -11.82 -3.86
N PHE A 47 -3.45 -12.25 -4.67
CA PHE A 47 -3.92 -13.63 -4.71
C PHE A 47 -3.36 -14.39 -5.91
N LEU A 48 -2.73 -13.70 -6.87
CA LEU A 48 -2.32 -14.26 -8.15
C LEU A 48 -0.88 -14.81 -8.10
N LEU A 49 0.08 -14.07 -7.56
CA LEU A 49 1.47 -14.52 -7.50
C LEU A 49 1.65 -15.80 -6.66
N PRO A 50 0.98 -15.97 -5.50
CA PRO A 50 1.04 -17.23 -4.76
C PRO A 50 0.59 -18.43 -5.60
N GLN A 51 -0.42 -18.24 -6.46
CA GLN A 51 -0.87 -19.27 -7.40
C GLN A 51 0.14 -19.51 -8.52
N LYS A 52 0.65 -18.45 -9.16
CA LYS A 52 1.59 -18.56 -10.28
C LYS A 52 2.90 -19.25 -9.90
N PHE A 53 3.40 -19.00 -8.68
CA PHE A 53 4.63 -19.60 -8.18
C PHE A 53 4.43 -20.88 -7.37
N ASN A 54 3.19 -21.38 -7.31
CA ASN A 54 2.81 -22.56 -6.53
C ASN A 54 3.31 -22.51 -5.07
N MET A 55 3.15 -21.36 -4.42
CA MET A 55 3.54 -21.17 -3.03
C MET A 55 2.57 -21.92 -2.11
N THR A 56 3.11 -22.66 -1.15
CA THR A 56 2.35 -23.37 -0.11
C THR A 56 3.06 -23.29 1.23
N PHE A 57 2.30 -23.45 2.32
CA PHE A 57 2.81 -23.68 3.67
C PHE A 57 1.94 -24.75 4.36
N THR A 58 2.51 -25.47 5.33
CA THR A 58 1.76 -26.46 6.11
C THR A 58 1.02 -25.76 7.25
N ASN A 59 -0.30 -25.93 7.31
CA ASN A 59 -1.14 -25.34 8.34
C ASN A 59 -1.09 -26.15 9.66
N LYS A 60 -1.81 -25.67 10.68
CA LYS A 60 -1.92 -26.35 12.00
C LYS A 60 -2.58 -27.74 11.95
N ASN A 61 -3.29 -28.06 10.88
CA ASN A 61 -3.93 -29.36 10.66
C ASN A 61 -3.06 -30.31 9.81
N ASN A 62 -1.82 -29.91 9.50
CA ASN A 62 -0.88 -30.65 8.65
C ASN A 62 -1.33 -30.77 7.18
N GLU A 63 -2.07 -29.78 6.68
CA GLU A 63 -2.53 -29.66 5.30
C GLU A 63 -1.78 -28.55 4.58
N ASP A 64 -1.60 -28.69 3.27
CA ASP A 64 -1.00 -27.63 2.43
C ASP A 64 -2.01 -26.52 2.17
N GLU A 65 -1.68 -25.30 2.59
CA GLU A 65 -2.45 -24.10 2.32
C GLU A 65 -1.65 -23.09 1.48
N ARG A 66 -2.36 -22.31 0.67
CA ARG A 66 -1.75 -21.23 -0.12
C ARG A 66 -1.75 -19.93 0.68
N PRO A 67 -0.60 -19.24 0.80
CA PRO A 67 -0.56 -17.94 1.46
C PRO A 67 -1.22 -16.85 0.59
N VAL A 68 -1.66 -15.78 1.25
CA VAL A 68 -1.98 -14.51 0.58
C VAL A 68 -0.76 -13.59 0.72
N LEU A 69 -0.33 -12.97 -0.37
CA LEU A 69 0.77 -12.00 -0.33
C LEU A 69 0.22 -10.59 -0.08
N ILE A 70 0.94 -9.84 0.75
CA ILE A 70 0.66 -8.43 1.02
C ILE A 70 1.87 -7.62 0.55
N HIS A 71 1.70 -6.86 -0.53
CA HIS A 71 2.71 -5.89 -0.96
C HIS A 71 2.51 -4.59 -0.20
N ARG A 72 3.60 -4.02 0.32
CA ARG A 72 3.57 -2.74 1.03
C ARG A 72 4.70 -1.84 0.58
N GLY A 73 4.37 -0.58 0.33
CA GLY A 73 5.36 0.50 0.16
C GLY A 73 4.99 1.64 1.10
N LEU A 74 5.67 1.76 2.25
CA LEU A 74 5.25 2.69 3.31
C LEU A 74 5.56 4.16 3.01
N VAL A 75 6.69 4.41 2.36
CA VAL A 75 7.16 5.75 1.96
C VAL A 75 7.31 5.88 0.45
N GLY A 76 6.72 4.94 -0.30
CA GLY A 76 6.84 4.89 -1.74
C GLY A 76 8.30 4.70 -2.16
N THR A 77 8.83 5.65 -2.92
CA THR A 77 10.25 5.70 -3.29
C THR A 77 10.98 6.68 -2.39
N TYR A 78 12.26 6.41 -2.10
CA TYR A 78 13.07 7.31 -1.29
C TYR A 78 13.17 8.71 -1.90
N GLU A 79 13.27 8.80 -3.23
CA GLU A 79 13.33 10.05 -3.97
C GLU A 79 12.07 10.89 -3.77
N ARG A 80 10.88 10.26 -3.88
CA ARG A 80 9.61 10.96 -3.64
C ARG A 80 9.48 11.37 -2.19
N PHE A 81 9.87 10.52 -1.25
CA PHE A 81 9.80 10.83 0.18
C PHE A 81 10.70 12.02 0.53
N VAL A 82 11.95 12.05 0.05
CA VAL A 82 12.87 13.17 0.26
C VAL A 82 12.35 14.44 -0.39
N ALA A 83 11.79 14.37 -1.61
CA ALA A 83 11.19 15.52 -2.27
C ALA A 83 10.04 16.12 -1.44
N ILE A 84 9.15 15.28 -0.91
CA ILE A 84 8.06 15.70 -0.01
C ILE A 84 8.62 16.32 1.28
N LEU A 85 9.64 15.70 1.90
CA LEU A 85 10.24 16.26 3.11
C LEU A 85 10.81 17.66 2.88
N ILE A 86 11.53 17.87 1.77
CA ILE A 86 12.07 19.19 1.42
C ILE A 86 10.94 20.20 1.20
N GLU A 87 9.89 19.81 0.49
CA GLU A 87 8.73 20.66 0.20
C GLU A 87 7.98 21.06 1.49
N GLN A 88 7.69 20.10 2.37
CA GLN A 88 6.95 20.34 3.61
C GLN A 88 7.76 21.13 4.64
N THR A 89 9.08 20.91 4.70
CA THR A 89 9.98 21.60 5.65
C THR A 89 10.54 22.91 5.11
N LYS A 90 10.32 23.23 3.84
CA LYS A 90 10.96 24.35 3.14
C LYS A 90 12.50 24.30 3.26
N GLY A 91 13.05 23.09 3.26
CA GLY A 91 14.48 22.82 3.43
C GLY A 91 15.00 22.86 4.88
N VAL A 92 14.16 23.15 5.88
CA VAL A 92 14.53 23.07 7.31
C VAL A 92 14.33 21.64 7.82
N LEU A 93 15.27 20.77 7.45
CA LEU A 93 15.22 19.36 7.81
C LEU A 93 15.37 19.15 9.33
N PRO A 94 14.76 18.10 9.89
CA PRO A 94 14.99 17.73 11.29
C PRO A 94 16.46 17.35 11.51
N PHE A 95 16.91 17.38 12.77
CA PHE A 95 18.33 17.16 13.12
C PHE A 95 18.82 15.72 12.88
N TRP A 96 17.93 14.73 12.96
CA TRP A 96 18.23 13.33 12.73
C TRP A 96 18.45 13.05 11.24
#